data_AF-A0A8J7AWJ0-F1
#
_entry.id   AF-A0A8J7AWJ0-F1
#
_cell.length_a   1.000
_cell.length_b   1.000
_cell.length_c   1.000
_cell.angle_alpha   90.00
_cell.angle_beta   90.00
_cell.angle_gamma   90.00
#
_symmetry.space_group_name_H-M   'P 1'
#
loop_
_entity.id
_entity.type
_entity.pdbx_description
1 polymer ?
#
loop_
_entity_poly.entity_id
_entity_poly.type
_entity_poly.pdbx_seq_one_letter_code
_entity_poly.pdbx_strand_id
1 'polypeptide(L)'
;MDIDRAMVSPGSVFATPAAVCDSLELTQEQKVEILRRWEYDARELQVATEENMAGGEDVRLEDVMAALHQLGASAGQSPPTKQ
;
A
#
# COMPACT_ATOMS: atom_id res chain seq x y z
N MET A 1 -14.48 -2.98 -9.26
CA MET A 1 -13.59 -3.79 -8.39
C MET A 1 -14.26 -4.07 -7.03
N ASP A 2 -13.91 -5.15 -6.31
CA ASP A 2 -14.42 -5.39 -4.94
C ASP A 2 -13.72 -4.49 -3.92
N ILE A 3 -14.25 -3.28 -3.71
CA ILE A 3 -13.68 -2.28 -2.80
C ILE A 3 -13.60 -2.83 -1.37
N ASP A 4 -14.68 -3.44 -0.86
CA ASP A 4 -14.74 -4.03 0.49
C ASP A 4 -13.60 -5.03 0.73
N ARG A 5 -13.35 -5.89 -0.26
CA ARG A 5 -12.24 -6.86 -0.20
C ARG A 5 -10.88 -6.16 -0.22
N ALA A 6 -10.73 -5.09 -0.99
CA ALA A 6 -9.48 -4.33 -1.03
C ALA A 6 -9.17 -3.62 0.29
N MET A 7 -10.20 -3.22 1.05
CA MET A 7 -10.03 -2.62 2.39
C MET A 7 -9.50 -3.65 3.41
N VAL A 8 -9.90 -4.92 3.28
CA VAL A 8 -9.52 -5.99 4.22
C VAL A 8 -8.23 -6.69 3.80
N SER A 9 -8.12 -7.02 2.51
CA SER A 9 -7.03 -7.80 1.91
C SER A 9 -6.63 -7.19 0.56
N PRO A 10 -5.87 -6.08 0.59
CA PRO A 10 -5.51 -5.34 -0.63
C PRO A 10 -4.71 -6.18 -1.62
N GLY A 11 -3.79 -7.04 -1.14
CA GLY A 11 -3.00 -7.95 -1.99
C GLY A 11 -3.80 -9.07 -2.67
N SER A 12 -5.06 -9.31 -2.27
CA SER A 12 -5.95 -10.22 -3.01
C SER A 12 -6.62 -9.56 -4.22
N VAL A 13 -6.67 -8.22 -4.24
CA VAL A 13 -7.36 -7.45 -5.29
C VAL A 13 -6.37 -6.76 -6.21
N PHE A 14 -5.26 -6.28 -5.64
CA PHE A 14 -4.21 -5.60 -6.34
C PHE A 14 -2.93 -6.43 -6.36
N ALA A 15 -2.28 -6.47 -7.52
CA ALA A 15 -0.96 -7.07 -7.63
C ALA A 15 0.12 -6.19 -6.97
N THR A 16 -0.05 -4.86 -6.99
CA THR A 16 0.95 -3.93 -6.45
C THR A 16 0.31 -2.72 -5.74
N PRO A 17 1.02 -2.11 -4.77
CA PRO A 17 0.57 -0.88 -4.11
C PRO A 17 0.37 0.29 -5.09
N ALA A 18 1.17 0.33 -6.16
CA ALA A 18 1.03 1.31 -7.23
C ALA A 18 -0.32 1.21 -7.97
N ALA A 19 -0.86 -0.01 -8.14
CA ALA A 19 -2.17 -0.20 -8.76
C ALA A 19 -3.31 0.45 -7.94
N VAL A 20 -3.17 0.50 -6.61
CA VAL A 20 -4.10 1.24 -5.74
C VAL A 20 -4.07 2.73 -6.05
N CYS A 21 -2.88 3.28 -6.26
CA CYS A 21 -2.71 4.70 -6.61
C CYS A 21 -3.34 5.04 -7.97
N ASP A 22 -3.17 4.16 -8.97
CA ASP A 22 -3.67 4.35 -10.33
C ASP A 22 -5.20 4.15 -10.44
N SER A 23 -5.79 3.43 -9.48
CA SER A 23 -7.23 3.13 -9.47
C SER A 23 -8.09 4.39 -9.45
N LEU A 24 -8.92 4.55 -10.48
CA LEU A 24 -9.89 5.67 -10.57
C LEU A 24 -11.19 5.40 -9.78
N GLU A 25 -11.46 4.14 -9.45
CA GLU A 25 -12.65 3.75 -8.66
C GLU A 25 -12.52 4.11 -7.17
N LEU A 26 -11.30 4.39 -6.69
CA LEU A 26 -11.01 4.66 -5.28
C LEU A 26 -10.84 6.15 -5.01
N THR A 27 -11.39 6.62 -3.89
CA THR A 27 -11.12 7.97 -3.39
C THR A 27 -9.72 8.04 -2.76
N GLN A 28 -9.17 9.25 -2.62
CA GLN A 28 -7.85 9.43 -1.99
C GLN A 28 -7.80 8.82 -0.59
N GLU A 29 -8.85 9.00 0.22
CA GLU A 29 -8.95 8.42 1.55
C GLU A 29 -8.95 6.88 1.52
N GLN A 30 -9.73 6.27 0.62
CA GLN A 30 -9.77 4.82 0.46
C GLN A 30 -8.42 4.25 0.03
N LYS A 31 -7.74 4.91 -0.91
CA LYS A 31 -6.39 4.49 -1.35
C LYS A 31 -5.42 4.48 -0.18
N VAL A 32 -5.46 5.50 0.66
CA VAL A 32 -4.62 5.60 1.86
C VAL A 32 -4.96 4.52 2.87
N GLU A 33 -6.24 4.26 3.12
CA GLU A 33 -6.68 3.22 4.05
C GLU A 33 -6.24 1.81 3.59
N ILE A 34 -6.45 1.49 2.31
CA ILE A 34 -6.01 0.24 1.66
C ILE A 34 -4.49 0.08 1.81
N LEU A 35 -3.72 1.11 1.50
CA LEU A 35 -2.25 1.05 1.59
C LEU A 35 -1.76 0.96 3.04
N ARG A 36 -2.41 1.61 4.02
CA ARG A 36 -2.09 1.45 5.44
C ARG A 36 -2.33 0.04 5.93
N ARG A 37 -3.43 -0.59 5.50
CA ARG A 37 -3.68 -2.01 5.79
C ARG A 37 -2.59 -2.88 5.21
N TRP A 38 -2.21 -2.62 3.96
CA TRP A 38 -1.14 -3.35 3.29
C TRP A 38 0.23 -3.18 3.98
N GLU A 39 0.53 -1.97 4.48
CA GLU A 39 1.75 -1.68 5.23
C GLU A 39 1.84 -2.53 6.49
N TYR A 40 0.72 -2.69 7.21
CA TYR A 40 0.64 -3.53 8.39
C TYR A 40 0.92 -5.00 8.05
N ASP A 41 0.21 -5.55 7.05
CA ASP A 41 0.43 -6.93 6.58
C ASP A 41 1.88 -7.16 6.13
N ALA A 42 2.46 -6.23 5.35
CA ALA A 42 3.84 -6.33 4.87
C ALA A 42 4.86 -6.28 6.02
N ARG A 43 4.59 -5.54 7.09
CA ARG A 43 5.43 -5.54 8.31
C ARG A 43 5.33 -6.85 9.06
N GLU A 44 4.13 -7.43 9.20
CA GLU A 44 3.98 -8.73 9.86
C GLU A 44 4.69 -9.86 9.06
N LEU A 45 4.65 -9.79 7.73
CA LEU A 45 5.40 -10.68 6.84
C LEU A 45 6.92 -10.50 6.95
N GLN A 46 7.42 -9.27 7.13
CA GLN A 46 8.86 -9.02 7.31
C GLN A 46 9.41 -9.64 8.61
N VAL A 47 8.62 -9.68 9.69
CA VAL A 47 9.02 -10.32 10.96
C VAL A 47 9.26 -11.82 10.79
N ALA A 48 8.66 -12.45 9.78
CA ALA A 48 8.84 -13.88 9.50
C ALA A 48 10.12 -14.21 8.70
N THR A 49 10.85 -13.20 8.19
CA THR A 49 11.96 -13.38 7.22
C THR A 49 13.33 -12.99 7.78
N GLU A 50 13.59 -13.19 9.08
CA GLU A 50 14.98 -13.13 9.61
C GLU A 50 15.78 -14.42 9.33
N GLU A 51 15.13 -15.51 8.91
CA GLU A 51 15.78 -16.77 8.55
C GLU A 51 15.65 -17.05 7.05
N ASN A 52 16.66 -16.61 6.29
CA ASN A 52 17.18 -17.27 5.09
C ASN A 52 16.15 -17.95 4.16
N MET A 53 15.51 -17.18 3.26
CA MET A 53 15.28 -17.57 1.85
C MET A 53 14.47 -16.49 1.13
N ALA A 54 15.13 -15.80 0.20
CA ALA A 54 14.46 -14.95 -0.78
C ALA A 54 13.62 -15.84 -1.71
N GLY A 55 12.33 -15.56 -1.85
CA GLY A 55 11.54 -16.24 -2.86
C GLY A 55 10.05 -16.31 -2.57
N GLY A 56 9.40 -15.16 -2.52
CA GLY A 56 7.95 -15.06 -2.58
C GLY A 56 7.60 -13.73 -3.22
N GLU A 57 6.54 -13.70 -4.01
CA GLU A 57 5.98 -12.50 -4.66
C GLU A 57 5.32 -11.58 -3.61
N ASP A 58 6.04 -11.33 -2.51
CA ASP A 58 5.59 -10.59 -1.35
C ASP A 58 5.83 -9.10 -1.59
N VAL A 59 4.77 -8.32 -1.38
CA VAL A 59 4.84 -6.86 -1.48
C VAL A 59 5.88 -6.34 -0.51
N ARG A 60 6.83 -5.57 -1.03
CA ARG A 60 7.83 -4.92 -0.18
C ARG A 60 7.18 -3.76 0.53
N LEU A 61 7.48 -3.64 1.82
CA LEU A 61 7.07 -2.50 2.64
C LEU A 61 7.46 -1.16 2.01
N GLU A 62 8.63 -1.11 1.36
CA GLU A 62 9.11 0.09 0.65
C GLU A 62 8.16 0.56 -0.45
N ASP A 63 7.58 -0.37 -1.23
CA ASP A 63 6.64 -0.05 -2.32
C ASP A 63 5.33 0.52 -1.77
N VAL A 64 4.85 -0.03 -0.65
CA VAL A 64 3.65 0.48 0.03
C VAL A 64 3.90 1.88 0.58
N MET A 65 5.05 2.11 1.22
CA MET A 65 5.43 3.42 1.74
C MET A 65 5.60 4.46 0.62
N ALA A 66 6.19 4.07 -0.52
CA ALA A 66 6.30 4.92 -1.69
C ALA A 66 4.92 5.31 -2.25
N ALA A 67 3.97 4.37 -2.31
CA ALA A 67 2.61 4.63 -2.74
C ALA A 67 1.87 5.59 -1.78
N LEU A 68 1.99 5.40 -0.46
CA LEU A 68 1.44 6.31 0.55
C LEU A 68 2.01 7.73 0.44
N HIS A 69 3.32 7.83 0.19
CA HIS A 69 4.00 9.11 -0.03
C HIS A 69 3.49 9.81 -1.29
N GLN A 70 3.28 9.07 -2.39
CA GLN A 70 2.73 9.62 -3.63
C GLN A 70 1.32 10.20 -3.45
N LEU A 71 0.52 9.61 -2.55
CA LEU A 71 -0.81 10.11 -2.21
C LEU A 71 -0.79 11.31 -1.25
N GLY A 72 0.39 11.72 -0.75
CA GLY A 72 0.51 12.79 0.24
C GLY A 72 0.10 12.36 1.66
N ALA A 73 0.02 11.05 1.92
CA ALA A 73 -0.37 10.49 3.22
C ALA A 73 0.81 10.20 4.15
N SER A 74 2.01 10.70 3.82
CA SER A 74 3.12 10.75 4.77
C SER A 74 2.70 11.57 5.97
N ALA A 75 2.92 11.02 7.17
CA ALA A 75 2.69 11.70 8.43
C ALA A 75 3.48 13.03 8.47
N GLY A 76 2.85 14.13 8.03
CA GLY A 76 3.32 15.49 8.31
C GLY A 76 3.73 16.39 7.15
N GLN A 77 3.45 16.11 5.87
CA GLN A 77 3.73 17.10 4.81
C GLN A 77 2.56 17.28 3.86
N SER A 78 1.90 18.44 4.03
CA SER A 78 0.97 19.04 3.08
C SER A 78 1.55 19.05 1.67
N PRO A 79 0.71 18.84 0.62
CA PRO A 79 1.16 18.78 -0.76
C PRO A 79 1.86 20.09 -1.15
N PRO A 80 2.97 20.06 -1.91
CA PRO A 80 3.47 21.28 -2.54
C PRO A 80 2.42 21.70 -3.55
N THR A 81 1.69 22.77 -3.23
CA THR A 81 0.82 23.46 -4.18
C THR A 81 1.64 23.74 -5.43
N LYS A 82 1.29 23.12 -6.56
CA LYS A 82 1.71 23.62 -7.87
C LYS A 82 1.16 25.04 -7.99
N GLN A 83 2.03 26.04 -8.08
CA GLN A 83 2.32 26.79 -9.31
C GLN A 83 3.14 28.05 -9.00
#